data_AF-A0A9C7Z503-F1
#
_entry.id   AF-A0A9C7Z503-F1
#
_cell.length_a   1.000
_cell.length_b   1.000
_cell.length_c   1.000
_cell.angle_alpha   90.00
_cell.angle_beta   90.00
_cell.angle_gamma   90.00
#
_symmetry.space_group_name_H-M   'P 1'
#
loop_
_entity.id
_entity.type
_entity.pdbx_description
1 polymer ?
#
loop_
_entity_poly.entity_id
_entity_poly.type
_entity_poly.pdbx_seq_one_letter_code
_entity_poly.pdbx_strand_id
1 'polypeptide(L)'
;LDQLVLEIERPEIYEIASFGAGAGAIISVTIPERSHIVGKTIRDINSDRRYPHNCLIVGLFRSGERLIIPQGGELVRAGDQLVLSTLTANAKDVAQFFETRKGISSLFAGKKGESVPPATAQTQVELDTALEEAEKPNQDPD
;
A
#
# COMPACT_ATOMS: atom_id res chain seq x y z
N LEU A 1 -4.66 32.26 -12.77
CA LEU A 1 -3.88 31.66 -11.66
C LEU A 1 -4.89 31.35 -10.58
N ASP A 2 -5.34 30.10 -10.51
CA ASP A 2 -6.04 29.50 -9.36
C ASP A 2 -5.97 27.99 -9.58
N GLN A 3 -4.77 27.45 -9.45
CA GLN A 3 -4.57 26.01 -9.42
C GLN A 3 -4.96 25.57 -8.00
N LEU A 4 -6.21 25.12 -7.84
CA LEU A 4 -6.67 24.44 -6.64
C LEU A 4 -5.85 23.15 -6.53
N VAL A 5 -4.72 23.22 -5.83
CA VAL A 5 -4.05 22.02 -5.31
C VAL A 5 -4.98 21.50 -4.22
N LEU A 6 -5.84 20.54 -4.58
CA LEU A 6 -6.42 19.65 -3.59
C LEU A 6 -5.24 18.87 -3.00
N GLU A 7 -4.77 19.32 -1.85
CA GLU A 7 -3.93 18.52 -0.97
C GLU A 7 -4.82 17.40 -0.45
N ILE A 8 -4.95 16.35 -1.25
CA ILE A 8 -5.66 15.13 -0.86
C ILE A 8 -4.85 14.56 0.28
N GLU A 9 -5.28 14.80 1.52
CA GLU A 9 -4.77 14.07 2.68
C GLU A 9 -4.96 12.57 2.39
N ARG A 10 -3.89 11.89 1.94
CA ARG A 10 -3.94 10.44 1.78
C ARG A 10 -4.01 9.84 3.18
N PRO A 11 -5.09 9.13 3.54
CA PRO A 11 -5.20 8.54 4.86
C PRO A 11 -4.09 7.49 5.07
N GLU A 12 -3.79 7.19 6.33
CA GLU A 12 -2.76 6.20 6.70
C GLU A 12 -3.01 4.82 6.08
N ILE A 13 -4.28 4.49 5.80
CA ILE A 13 -4.66 3.28 5.08
C ILE A 13 -5.83 3.55 4.13
N TYR A 14 -5.74 3.04 2.89
CA TYR A 14 -6.83 3.12 1.89
C TYR A 14 -6.77 1.96 0.88
N GLU A 15 -7.91 1.66 0.26
CA GLU A 15 -7.99 0.68 -0.84
C GLU A 15 -7.52 1.32 -2.15
N ILE A 16 -6.64 0.62 -2.85
CA ILE A 16 -6.20 0.98 -4.20
C ILE A 16 -7.12 0.32 -5.23
N ALA A 17 -7.38 -0.98 -5.06
CA ALA A 17 -8.21 -1.77 -5.95
C ALA A 17 -8.80 -2.99 -5.24
N SER A 18 -9.90 -3.52 -5.77
CA SER A 18 -10.48 -4.81 -5.37
C SER A 18 -10.64 -5.74 -6.56
N PHE A 19 -10.59 -7.04 -6.29
CA PHE A 19 -10.65 -8.10 -7.29
C PHE A 19 -11.37 -9.34 -6.75
N GLY A 20 -11.66 -10.31 -7.63
CA GLY A 20 -12.38 -11.52 -7.24
C GLY A 20 -13.77 -11.23 -6.69
N ALA A 21 -14.54 -10.36 -7.38
CA ALA A 21 -15.85 -9.88 -6.94
C ALA A 21 -15.84 -9.23 -5.54
N GLY A 22 -14.76 -8.52 -5.20
CA GLY A 22 -14.60 -7.82 -3.92
C GLY A 22 -14.11 -8.71 -2.76
N ALA A 23 -13.75 -9.97 -3.03
CA ALA A 23 -13.18 -10.86 -2.02
C ALA A 23 -11.71 -10.55 -1.71
N GLY A 24 -10.97 -10.06 -2.70
CA GLY A 24 -9.58 -9.61 -2.56
C GLY A 24 -9.44 -8.10 -2.70
N ALA A 25 -8.45 -7.54 -2.02
CA ALA A 25 -8.14 -6.12 -2.04
C ALA A 25 -6.63 -5.88 -2.12
N ILE A 26 -6.25 -4.85 -2.86
CA ILE A 26 -4.93 -4.22 -2.81
C ILE A 26 -5.08 -2.94 -2.00
N ILE A 27 -4.33 -2.81 -0.92
CA ILE A 27 -4.41 -1.66 -0.01
C ILE A 27 -3.05 -1.00 0.16
N SER A 28 -3.07 0.30 0.38
CA SER A 28 -1.91 1.10 0.72
C SER A 28 -1.90 1.36 2.23
N VAL A 29 -0.74 1.24 2.86
CA VAL A 29 -0.54 1.49 4.30
C VAL A 29 0.72 2.32 4.50
N THR A 30 0.57 3.53 5.04
CA THR A 30 1.70 4.37 5.44
C THR A 30 2.16 3.99 6.84
N ILE A 31 3.45 3.69 7.01
CA ILE A 31 4.03 3.22 8.27
C ILE A 31 4.23 4.38 9.25
N PRO A 32 3.57 4.37 10.43
CA PRO A 32 3.75 5.41 11.44
C PRO A 32 5.17 5.44 12.01
N GLU A 33 5.62 6.63 12.45
CA GLU A 33 6.93 6.87 13.08
C GLU A 33 7.28 5.92 14.23
N ARG A 34 6.28 5.53 15.02
CA ARG A 34 6.45 4.68 16.21
C ARG A 34 5.99 3.23 15.99
N SER A 35 5.80 2.83 14.74
CA SER A 35 5.33 1.49 14.42
C SER A 35 6.34 0.43 14.86
N HIS A 36 5.85 -0.68 15.41
CA HIS A 36 6.68 -1.80 15.87
C HIS A 36 7.47 -2.50 14.76
N ILE A 37 7.20 -2.19 13.49
CA ILE A 37 7.93 -2.76 12.34
C ILE A 37 9.04 -1.86 11.80
N VAL A 38 9.16 -0.61 12.26
CA VAL A 38 10.25 0.28 11.83
C VAL A 38 11.60 -0.33 12.19
N GLY A 39 12.50 -0.38 11.21
CA GLY A 39 13.83 -0.98 11.33
C GLY A 39 13.86 -2.50 11.23
N LYS A 40 12.72 -3.17 11.00
CA LYS A 40 12.67 -4.61 10.74
C LYS A 40 12.75 -4.90 9.24
N THR A 41 13.28 -6.07 8.90
CA THR A 41 13.24 -6.54 7.52
C THR A 41 11.87 -7.10 7.16
N ILE A 42 11.53 -7.14 5.88
CA ILE A 42 10.30 -7.77 5.38
C ILE A 42 10.20 -9.24 5.84
N ARG A 43 11.32 -9.97 5.89
CA ARG A 43 11.36 -11.34 6.42
C ARG A 43 10.99 -11.40 7.90
N ASP A 44 11.53 -10.50 8.71
CA ASP A 44 11.23 -10.44 10.15
C ASP A 44 9.74 -10.14 10.38
N ILE A 45 9.19 -9.21 9.59
CA ILE A 45 7.78 -8.82 9.64
C ILE A 45 6.88 -10.01 9.28
N ASN A 46 7.16 -10.69 8.16
CA ASN A 46 6.39 -11.86 7.72
C ASN A 46 6.51 -13.04 8.69
N SER A 47 7.60 -13.09 9.47
CA SER A 47 7.83 -14.14 10.49
C SER A 47 7.20 -13.80 11.85
N ASP A 48 6.68 -12.58 12.03
CA ASP A 48 5.98 -12.20 13.25
C ASP A 48 4.70 -13.02 13.39
N ARG A 49 4.50 -13.65 14.56
CA ARG A 49 3.32 -14.48 14.84
C ARG A 49 2.00 -13.70 14.76
N ARG A 50 2.07 -12.37 14.86
CA ARG A 50 0.92 -11.46 14.77
C ARG A 50 0.65 -11.02 13.33
N TYR A 51 1.53 -11.36 12.38
CA TYR A 51 1.35 -10.98 10.98
C TYR A 51 0.03 -11.55 10.45
N PRO A 52 -0.81 -10.72 9.80
CA PRO A 52 -2.14 -11.15 9.38
C PRO A 52 -2.06 -12.27 8.34
N HIS A 53 -2.87 -13.31 8.54
CA HIS A 53 -3.00 -14.38 7.54
C HIS A 53 -3.53 -13.82 6.22
N ASN A 54 -3.20 -14.51 5.12
CA ASN A 54 -3.64 -14.18 3.77
C ASN A 54 -3.35 -12.71 3.37
N CYS A 55 -2.24 -12.17 3.88
CA CYS A 55 -1.71 -10.86 3.57
C CYS A 55 -0.33 -11.01 2.94
N LEU A 56 -0.03 -10.22 1.92
CA LEU A 56 1.26 -10.20 1.24
C LEU A 56 1.70 -8.75 1.03
N ILE A 57 2.92 -8.43 1.45
CA ILE A 57 3.58 -7.17 1.05
C ILE A 57 4.06 -7.35 -0.38
N VAL A 58 3.46 -6.62 -1.33
CA VAL A 58 3.77 -6.73 -2.77
C VAL A 58 4.65 -5.59 -3.27
N GLY A 59 4.68 -4.47 -2.55
CA GLY A 59 5.43 -3.28 -2.94
C GLY A 59 5.69 -2.36 -1.75
N LEU A 60 6.66 -1.48 -1.91
CA LEU A 60 6.98 -0.41 -0.97
C LEU A 60 7.33 0.84 -1.77
N PHE A 61 6.73 1.96 -1.41
CA PHE A 61 7.11 3.29 -1.88
C PHE A 61 7.81 4.03 -0.75
N ARG A 62 8.92 4.68 -1.09
CA ARG A 62 9.70 5.51 -0.18
C ARG A 62 9.85 6.90 -0.80
N SER A 63 9.74 7.94 0.02
CA SER A 63 9.75 9.32 -0.46
C SER A 63 10.99 9.59 -1.34
N GLY A 64 10.76 10.06 -2.57
CA GLY A 64 11.81 10.35 -3.54
C GLY A 64 12.39 9.12 -4.26
N GLU A 65 11.87 7.92 -4.01
CA GLU A 65 12.30 6.68 -4.63
C GLU A 65 11.20 6.09 -5.52
N ARG A 66 11.58 5.22 -6.47
CA ARG A 66 10.64 4.46 -7.30
C ARG A 66 10.00 3.33 -6.49
N LEU A 67 9.00 2.66 -7.07
CA LEU A 67 8.44 1.45 -6.48
C LEU A 67 9.55 0.42 -6.22
N ILE A 68 9.64 -0.04 -4.97
CA ILE A 68 10.53 -1.12 -4.56
C ILE A 68 9.70 -2.40 -4.47
N ILE A 69 10.13 -3.44 -5.19
CA ILE A 69 9.60 -4.80 -4.99
C ILE A 69 10.39 -5.45 -3.85
N PRO A 70 9.77 -5.60 -2.66
CA PRO A 70 10.50 -5.94 -1.45
C PRO A 70 11.08 -7.35 -1.53
N GLN A 71 12.38 -7.45 -1.32
CA GLN A 71 13.04 -8.71 -0.98
C GLN A 71 13.01 -8.93 0.52
N GLY A 72 13.24 -10.15 0.97
CA GLY A 72 13.17 -10.48 2.41
C GLY A 72 14.10 -9.65 3.30
N GLY A 73 15.20 -9.10 2.77
CA GLY A 73 16.15 -8.25 3.51
C GLY A 73 15.83 -6.75 3.48
N GLU A 74 14.80 -6.31 2.73
CA GLU A 74 14.45 -4.89 2.66
C GLU A 74 13.99 -4.39 4.04
N LEU A 75 14.56 -3.27 4.48
CA LEU A 75 14.24 -2.67 5.78
C LEU A 75 13.07 -1.70 5.62
N VAL A 76 12.06 -1.86 6.48
CA VAL A 76 10.94 -0.92 6.57
C VAL A 76 11.34 0.29 7.42
N ARG A 77 11.04 1.49 6.94
CA ARG A 77 11.29 2.78 7.59
C ARG A 77 9.98 3.48 7.91
N ALA A 78 10.04 4.39 8.88
CA ALA A 78 8.92 5.30 9.12
C ALA A 78 8.61 6.12 7.87
N GLY A 79 7.32 6.32 7.59
CA GLY A 79 6.85 7.03 6.40
C GLY A 79 6.89 6.20 5.11
N ASP A 80 7.45 4.99 5.11
CA ASP A 80 7.31 4.08 3.98
C ASP A 80 5.82 3.79 3.75
N GLN A 81 5.43 3.68 2.49
CA GLN A 81 4.09 3.28 2.10
C GLN A 81 4.15 1.86 1.55
N LEU A 82 3.63 0.91 2.33
CA LEU A 82 3.53 -0.48 1.93
C LEU A 82 2.28 -0.71 1.08
N VAL A 83 2.45 -1.43 -0.02
CA VAL A 83 1.35 -1.95 -0.83
C VAL A 83 1.14 -3.41 -0.45
N LEU A 84 -0.08 -3.74 -0.05
CA LEU A 84 -0.44 -5.05 0.46
C LEU A 84 -1.53 -5.67 -0.41
N SER A 85 -1.44 -6.96 -0.67
CA SER A 85 -2.54 -7.78 -1.19
C SER A 85 -3.12 -8.61 -0.06
N THR A 86 -4.44 -8.58 0.12
CA THR A 86 -5.12 -9.30 1.20
C THR A 86 -6.55 -9.69 0.83
N LEU A 87 -7.19 -10.51 1.66
CA LEU A 87 -8.63 -10.68 1.60
C LEU A 87 -9.33 -9.48 2.22
N THR A 88 -10.42 -9.01 1.61
CA THR A 88 -11.23 -7.90 2.14
C THR A 88 -11.71 -8.17 3.57
N ALA A 89 -11.99 -9.44 3.89
CA ALA A 89 -12.37 -9.87 5.24
C ALA A 89 -11.26 -9.64 6.29
N ASN A 90 -10.00 -9.55 5.88
CA ASN A 90 -8.83 -9.40 6.77
C ASN A 90 -8.40 -7.94 6.96
N ALA A 91 -9.11 -6.97 6.36
CA ALA A 91 -8.78 -5.56 6.42
C ALA A 91 -8.57 -5.03 7.86
N LYS A 92 -9.37 -5.52 8.82
CA LYS A 92 -9.26 -5.12 10.24
C LYS A 92 -7.96 -5.63 10.87
N ASP A 93 -7.57 -6.87 10.60
CA ASP A 93 -6.37 -7.48 11.16
C ASP A 93 -5.12 -6.81 10.57
N VAL A 94 -5.16 -6.47 9.28
CA VAL A 94 -4.11 -5.69 8.61
C VAL A 94 -3.98 -4.32 9.28
N ALA A 95 -5.06 -3.55 9.39
CA ALA A 95 -5.02 -2.24 10.01
C ALA A 95 -4.52 -2.28 11.47
N GLN A 96 -4.89 -3.32 12.22
CA GLN A 96 -4.41 -3.52 13.59
C GLN A 96 -2.92 -3.83 13.63
N PHE A 97 -2.41 -4.71 12.77
CA PHE A 97 -1.00 -5.10 12.75
C PHE A 97 -0.08 -3.93 12.38
N PHE A 98 -0.48 -3.11 11.41
CA PHE A 98 0.29 -1.94 10.96
C PHE A 98 0.00 -0.66 11.79
N GLU A 99 -0.84 -0.76 12.82
CA GLU A 99 -1.19 0.33 13.75
C GLU A 99 -1.86 1.56 13.11
N THR A 100 -2.43 1.41 11.92
CA THR A 100 -3.13 2.47 11.19
C THR A 100 -4.61 2.44 11.50
N ARG A 101 -5.19 3.58 11.94
CA ARG A 101 -6.62 3.66 12.29
C ARG A 101 -7.43 4.59 11.40
N LYS A 102 -6.78 5.59 10.80
CA LYS A 102 -7.45 6.58 9.95
C LYS A 102 -7.56 6.06 8.52
N GLY A 103 -8.78 6.04 7.98
CA GLY A 103 -9.05 5.59 6.61
C GLY A 103 -9.63 4.18 6.51
N ILE A 104 -9.72 3.43 7.60
CA ILE A 104 -10.34 2.09 7.63
C ILE A 104 -11.78 2.10 7.10
N SER A 105 -12.55 3.17 7.34
CA SER A 105 -13.91 3.30 6.80
C SER A 105 -13.97 3.21 5.28
N SER A 106 -12.92 3.64 4.57
CA SER A 106 -12.84 3.52 3.11
C SER A 106 -12.73 2.06 2.64
N LEU A 107 -12.09 1.19 3.42
CA LEU A 107 -12.00 -0.25 3.15
C LEU A 107 -13.35 -0.98 3.30
N PHE A 108 -14.29 -0.40 4.04
CA PHE A 108 -15.60 -0.99 4.33
C PHE A 108 -16.78 -0.25 3.67
N ALA A 109 -16.55 0.93 3.07
CA ALA A 109 -17.58 1.75 2.45
C ALA A 109 -18.18 1.11 1.17
N GLY A 110 -17.51 0.13 0.57
CA GLY A 110 -17.90 -0.52 -0.69
C GLY A 110 -18.96 -1.62 -0.60
N LYS A 111 -19.98 -1.49 0.26
CA LYS A 111 -21.16 -2.40 0.24
C LYS A 111 -22.46 -1.66 -0.07
N LYS A 112 -22.51 -0.96 -1.19
CA LYS A 112 -23.71 -0.73 -2.01
C LYS A 112 -23.30 0.00 -3.30
N GLY A 113 -23.16 -0.74 -4.40
CA GLY A 113 -23.43 -0.22 -5.75
C GLY A 113 -22.72 1.04 -6.26
N GLU A 114 -21.67 1.54 -5.60
CA GLU A 114 -20.90 2.69 -6.07
C GLU A 114 -19.41 2.32 -6.07
N SER A 115 -18.81 2.38 -7.25
CA SER A 115 -17.37 2.51 -7.43
C SER A 115 -16.85 3.53 -6.43
N VAL A 116 -15.86 3.15 -5.64
CA VAL A 116 -15.02 4.13 -4.93
C VAL A 116 -14.69 5.22 -5.94
N PRO A 117 -15.12 6.49 -5.72
CA PRO A 117 -14.83 7.52 -6.67
C PRO A 117 -13.32 7.62 -6.76
N PRO A 118 -12.79 7.62 -7.99
CA PRO A 118 -11.37 7.55 -8.20
C PRO A 118 -10.67 8.75 -7.56
N ALA A 119 -9.94 8.54 -6.47
CA ALA A 119 -8.69 9.28 -6.24
C ALA A 119 -7.61 8.74 -7.21
N THR A 120 -7.97 8.57 -8.48
CA THR A 120 -7.35 7.63 -9.42
C THR A 120 -6.71 8.36 -10.60
N ALA A 121 -6.58 9.69 -10.56
CA ALA A 121 -5.77 10.37 -11.57
C ALA A 121 -4.28 10.34 -11.22
N GLN A 122 -3.91 10.45 -9.94
CA GLN A 122 -2.49 10.45 -9.56
C GLN A 122 -2.01 9.07 -9.15
N THR A 123 -2.77 8.32 -8.36
CA THR A 123 -2.34 6.99 -7.90
C THR A 123 -2.31 5.97 -9.04
N GLN A 124 -3.26 6.02 -9.97
CA GLN A 124 -3.26 5.15 -11.14
C GLN A 124 -2.13 5.50 -12.11
N VAL A 125 -1.88 6.80 -12.32
CA VAL A 125 -0.75 7.24 -13.16
C VAL A 125 0.58 6.88 -12.49
N GLU A 126 0.72 7.02 -11.17
CA GLU A 126 1.91 6.57 -10.42
C GLU A 126 2.11 5.07 -10.53
N LEU A 127 1.04 4.27 -10.40
CA LEU A 127 1.08 2.80 -10.55
C LEU A 127 1.37 2.37 -11.99
N ASP A 128 0.67 2.94 -12.98
CA ASP A 128 0.86 2.64 -14.40
C ASP A 128 2.27 3.05 -14.85
N THR A 129 2.74 4.23 -14.43
CA THR A 129 4.12 4.68 -14.69
C THR A 129 5.13 3.75 -14.02
N ALA A 130 4.89 3.33 -12.77
CA ALA A 130 5.78 2.38 -12.09
C ALA A 130 5.81 1.00 -12.77
N LEU A 131 4.67 0.53 -13.31
CA LEU A 131 4.59 -0.71 -14.08
C LEU A 131 5.33 -0.58 -15.42
N GLU A 132 5.13 0.50 -16.17
CA GLU A 132 5.86 0.78 -17.42
C GLU A 132 7.37 0.91 -17.21
N GLU A 133 7.80 1.44 -16.07
CA GLU A 133 9.22 1.56 -15.73
C GLU A 133 9.85 0.24 -15.30
N ALA A 134 9.10 -0.63 -14.62
CA ALA A 134 9.56 -1.97 -14.24
C ALA A 134 9.70 -2.92 -15.46
N GLU A 135 8.98 -2.64 -16.55
CA GLU A 135 9.09 -3.39 -17.82
C GLU A 135 10.26 -2.95 -18.71
N LYS A 136 10.97 -1.86 -18.37
CA LYS A 136 12.14 -1.44 -19.17
C LYS A 136 13.29 -2.42 -18.96
N PRO A 137 13.86 -3.00 -20.04
CA PRO A 137 14.97 -3.92 -19.93
C PRO A 137 16.17 -3.23 -19.26
N ASN A 138 16.79 -3.92 -18.31
CA ASN A 138 18.02 -3.49 -17.66
C ASN A 138 19.06 -3.23 -18.76
N GLN A 139 19.37 -1.96 -19.04
CA GLN A 139 20.52 -1.61 -19.86
C GLN A 139 21.74 -1.81 -18.97
N ASP A 140 22.33 -3.00 -19.04
CA ASP A 140 23.65 -3.23 -18.47
C ASP A 140 24.61 -2.18 -19.05
N PRO A 141 25.34 -1.42 -18.21
CA PRO A 141 26.38 -0.54 -18.72
C PRO A 141 27.53 -1.40 -19.25
N ASP A 142 27.85 -1.25 -20.54
CA ASP A 142 29.06 -1.76 -21.20
C ASP A 142 30.35 -1.30 -20.50
#